data_AF-A0A0F9SDK2-F1
#
_entry.id   AF-A0A0F9SDK2-F1
#
_cell.length_a   1.000
_cell.length_b   1.000
_cell.length_c   1.000
_cell.angle_alpha   90.00
_cell.angle_beta   90.00
_cell.angle_gamma   90.00
#
_symmetry.space_group_name_H-M   'P 1'
#
loop_
_entity.id
_entity.type
_entity.pdbx_description
1 polymer ?
#
loop_
_entity_poly.entity_id
_entity_poly.type
_entity_poly.pdbx_seq_one_letter_code
_entity_poly.pdbx_strand_id
1 'polypeptide(L)'
;MAEKSTAIADKAKKKESTRRKFRDENWTEEQVIARRAKLTVKELPEGWIKLAHVADVFREKKIAVSRLVRATGGDRGMYPPKDPVFRIVYFNGARYLHPDVLTAGISLMADPNYGKVPRKKKAKTDKAASKTSKKKAAPQAKKATVKSVGRPSPLQGQKG
;
A
#
# COMPACT_ATOMS: atom_id res chain seq x y z
N MET A 1 19.49 46.55 18.40
CA MET A 1 18.63 45.82 17.44
C MET A 1 19.28 44.48 17.15
N ALA A 2 19.04 43.45 17.97
CA ALA A 2 19.70 42.16 17.81
C ALA A 2 18.81 41.08 18.38
N GLU A 3 17.89 40.53 17.57
CA GLU A 3 17.10 39.34 17.91
C GLU A 3 16.22 38.99 16.70
N LYS A 4 16.65 38.02 15.87
CA LYS A 4 15.78 37.26 14.94
C LYS A 4 16.49 36.21 14.06
N SER A 5 17.78 35.91 14.25
CA SER A 5 18.50 35.02 13.31
C SER A 5 18.65 33.56 13.74
N THR A 6 18.24 33.17 14.95
CA THR A 6 18.47 31.79 15.46
C THR A 6 17.27 30.85 15.32
N ALA A 7 16.07 31.35 15.00
CA ALA A 7 14.84 30.52 14.93
C ALA A 7 14.66 29.74 13.61
N ILE A 8 15.51 29.98 12.59
CA ILE A 8 15.37 29.35 11.27
C ILE A 8 16.16 28.03 11.18
N ALA A 9 17.26 27.90 11.94
CA ALA A 9 18.14 26.72 11.88
C ALA A 9 17.50 25.46 12.53
N ASP A 10 16.65 25.63 13.55
CA ASP A 10 16.08 24.49 14.29
C ASP A 10 14.92 23.80 13.53
N LYS A 11 14.23 24.53 12.63
CA LYS A 11 13.16 23.97 11.78
C LYS A 11 13.68 23.16 10.59
N ALA A 12 14.96 23.29 10.22
CA ALA A 12 15.57 22.47 9.17
C ALA A 12 15.83 21.03 9.64
N LYS A 13 16.30 20.85 10.88
CA LYS A 13 16.58 19.50 11.44
C LYS A 13 15.31 18.68 11.74
N LYS A 14 14.17 19.33 11.96
CA LYS A 14 12.90 18.63 12.26
C LYS A 14 12.11 18.15 11.03
N LYS A 15 12.40 18.69 9.84
CA LYS A 15 11.87 18.17 8.56
C LYS A 15 12.63 16.94 8.05
N GLU A 16 13.84 16.72 8.54
CA GLU A 16 14.65 15.55 8.14
C GLU A 16 14.13 14.24 8.78
N SER A 17 13.44 14.31 9.93
CA SER A 17 12.98 13.11 10.65
C SER A 17 11.56 12.65 10.30
N THR A 18 10.83 13.39 9.45
CA THR A 18 9.58 12.92 8.83
C THR A 18 9.79 12.34 7.44
N ARG A 19 11.05 12.05 7.07
CA ARG A 19 11.35 11.12 5.97
C ARG A 19 10.66 9.81 6.32
N ARG A 20 9.60 9.45 5.60
CA ARG A 20 8.88 8.18 5.77
C ARG A 20 9.92 7.08 5.75
N LYS A 21 10.27 6.53 6.92
CA LYS A 21 11.19 5.41 7.02
C LYS A 21 10.66 4.34 6.06
N PHE A 22 11.45 4.03 5.04
CA PHE A 22 11.17 2.88 4.21
C PHE A 22 11.07 1.70 5.15
N ARG A 23 9.96 0.96 5.04
CA ARG A 23 9.60 -0.12 5.98
C ARG A 23 10.64 -1.25 6.02
N ASP A 24 11.58 -1.23 5.08
CA ASP A 24 12.73 -2.10 4.95
C ASP A 24 13.97 -1.23 4.70
N GLU A 25 14.95 -1.29 5.60
CA GLU A 25 16.11 -0.38 5.75
C GLU A 25 17.17 -0.43 4.62
N ASN A 26 16.88 -0.95 3.42
CA ASN A 26 17.90 -1.21 2.40
C ASN A 26 17.86 -0.35 1.12
N TRP A 27 16.90 0.56 0.96
CA TRP A 27 16.81 1.42 -0.24
C TRP A 27 16.79 2.91 0.12
N THR A 28 17.74 3.67 -0.41
CA THR A 28 17.71 5.14 -0.32
C THR A 28 16.76 5.74 -1.37
N GLU A 29 16.29 6.97 -1.15
CA GLU A 29 15.43 7.66 -2.13
C GLU A 29 16.11 7.79 -3.50
N GLU A 30 17.41 8.07 -3.51
CA GLU A 30 18.22 8.18 -4.73
C GLU A 30 18.26 6.84 -5.48
N GLN A 31 18.41 5.72 -4.78
CA GLN A 31 18.38 4.39 -5.39
C GLN A 31 17.00 4.06 -5.97
N VAL A 32 15.93 4.49 -5.31
CA VAL A 32 14.56 4.30 -5.80
C VAL A 32 14.34 5.10 -7.08
N ILE A 33 14.79 6.36 -7.10
CA ILE A 33 14.72 7.22 -8.29
C ILE A 33 15.53 6.61 -9.43
N ALA A 34 16.78 6.20 -9.17
CA ALA A 34 17.65 5.57 -10.16
C ALA A 34 17.06 4.26 -10.69
N ARG A 35 16.49 3.42 -9.83
CA ARG A 35 15.83 2.17 -10.24
C ARG A 35 14.60 2.44 -11.08
N ARG A 36 13.78 3.41 -10.69
CA ARG A 36 12.58 3.81 -11.45
C ARG A 36 12.98 4.36 -12.82
N ALA A 37 14.02 5.19 -12.90
CA ALA A 37 14.54 5.69 -14.16
C ALA A 37 14.99 4.54 -15.09
N LYS A 38 15.70 3.53 -14.56
CA LYS A 38 16.10 2.33 -15.33
C LYS A 38 14.93 1.50 -15.86
N LEU A 39 13.80 1.51 -15.16
CA LEU A 39 12.59 0.79 -15.57
C LEU A 39 11.64 1.67 -16.41
N THR A 40 11.95 2.95 -16.57
CA THR A 40 11.13 3.88 -17.35
C THR A 40 11.52 3.80 -18.81
N VAL A 41 10.54 3.53 -19.67
CA VAL A 41 10.71 3.53 -21.12
C VAL A 41 10.17 4.83 -21.72
N LYS A 42 10.78 5.28 -22.82
CA LYS A 42 10.30 6.44 -23.58
C LYS A 42 9.09 6.12 -24.44
N GLU A 43 9.01 4.89 -24.93
CA GLU A 43 7.94 4.39 -25.77
C GLU A 43 7.43 3.09 -25.18
N LEU A 44 6.11 2.98 -25.04
CA LEU A 44 5.47 1.77 -24.53
C LEU A 44 5.38 0.76 -25.67
N PRO A 45 5.92 -0.46 -25.52
CA PRO A 45 5.78 -1.47 -26.55
C PRO A 45 4.32 -1.88 -26.72
N GLU A 46 3.95 -2.32 -27.93
CA GLU A 46 2.58 -2.71 -28.24
C GLU A 46 2.11 -3.88 -27.39
N GLY A 47 0.83 -3.87 -27.00
CA GLY A 47 0.21 -4.93 -26.18
C GLY A 47 0.51 -4.87 -24.69
N TRP A 48 1.30 -3.90 -24.21
CA TRP A 48 1.54 -3.74 -22.77
C TRP A 48 0.31 -3.22 -22.03
N ILE A 49 0.00 -3.86 -20.91
CA ILE A 49 -1.25 -3.64 -20.18
C ILE A 49 -0.96 -2.88 -18.88
N LYS A 50 -1.80 -1.88 -18.55
CA LYS A 50 -1.71 -1.19 -17.27
C LYS A 50 -1.89 -2.16 -16.11
N LEU A 51 -1.02 -2.07 -15.11
CA LEU A 51 -1.10 -2.87 -13.88
C LEU A 51 -2.46 -2.77 -13.19
N ALA A 52 -3.12 -1.61 -13.26
CA ALA A 52 -4.46 -1.41 -12.71
C ALA A 52 -5.48 -2.38 -13.32
N HIS A 53 -5.48 -2.51 -14.66
CA HIS A 53 -6.36 -3.43 -15.37
C HIS A 53 -6.05 -4.90 -15.03
N VAL A 54 -4.76 -5.26 -14.96
CA VAL A 54 -4.35 -6.61 -14.53
C VAL A 54 -4.83 -6.90 -13.10
N ALA A 55 -4.76 -5.92 -12.20
CA ALA A 55 -5.23 -6.08 -10.83
C ALA A 55 -6.75 -6.29 -10.75
N ASP A 56 -7.53 -5.66 -11.64
CA ASP A 56 -8.98 -5.89 -11.72
C ASP A 56 -9.29 -7.30 -12.21
N VAL A 57 -8.64 -7.78 -13.27
CA VAL A 57 -8.79 -9.17 -13.74
C VAL A 57 -8.41 -10.19 -12.65
N PHE A 58 -7.36 -9.91 -11.88
CA PHE A 58 -6.97 -10.75 -10.75
C PHE A 58 -8.03 -10.78 -9.64
N ARG A 59 -8.69 -9.65 -9.37
CA ARG A 59 -9.82 -9.58 -8.42
C ARG A 59 -11.01 -10.40 -8.90
N GLU A 60 -11.34 -10.32 -10.19
CA GLU A 60 -12.41 -11.13 -10.80
C GLU A 60 -12.14 -12.63 -10.66
N LYS A 61 -10.88 -13.06 -10.81
CA LYS A 61 -10.45 -14.45 -10.59
C LYS A 61 -10.22 -14.81 -9.12
N LYS A 62 -10.59 -13.93 -8.17
CA LYS A 62 -10.40 -14.11 -6.71
C LYS A 62 -8.93 -14.36 -6.30
N ILE A 63 -7.97 -13.90 -7.11
CA ILE A 63 -6.54 -13.94 -6.78
C ILE A 63 -6.20 -12.68 -5.99
N ALA A 64 -5.59 -12.85 -4.82
CA ALA A 64 -5.24 -11.71 -3.97
C ALA A 64 -4.22 -10.79 -4.66
N VAL A 65 -4.57 -9.50 -4.82
CA VAL A 65 -3.69 -8.47 -5.41
C VAL A 65 -2.36 -8.36 -4.67
N SER A 66 -2.32 -8.65 -3.37
CA SER A 66 -1.08 -8.70 -2.60
C SER A 66 -0.07 -9.74 -3.11
N ARG A 67 -0.53 -10.81 -3.77
CA ARG A 67 0.33 -11.79 -4.44
C ARG A 67 0.91 -11.23 -5.72
N LEU A 68 0.08 -10.57 -6.55
CA LEU A 68 0.51 -9.86 -7.75
C LEU A 68 1.60 -8.83 -7.41
N VAL A 69 1.34 -7.96 -6.43
CA VAL A 69 2.30 -6.94 -5.98
C VAL A 69 3.62 -7.57 -5.51
N ARG A 70 3.59 -8.71 -4.82
CA ARG A 70 4.81 -9.42 -4.41
C ARG A 70 5.56 -10.04 -5.59
N ALA A 71 4.86 -10.52 -6.61
CA ALA A 71 5.49 -11.10 -7.80
C ALA A 71 6.12 -10.05 -8.70
N THR A 72 5.56 -8.84 -8.76
CA THR A 72 6.10 -7.71 -9.54
C THR A 72 7.26 -6.96 -8.87
N GLY A 73 7.79 -7.48 -7.76
CA GLY A 73 8.89 -6.82 -7.03
C GLY A 73 8.44 -5.84 -5.93
N GLY A 74 7.23 -6.01 -5.40
CA GLY A 74 6.65 -5.20 -4.33
C GLY A 74 5.89 -3.98 -4.82
N ASP A 75 5.37 -3.19 -3.89
CA ASP A 75 4.55 -2.00 -4.17
C ASP A 75 5.29 -0.98 -5.06
N ARG A 76 6.61 -0.91 -4.89
CA ARG A 76 7.48 0.00 -5.63
C ARG A 76 8.27 -0.68 -6.76
N GLY A 77 8.15 -1.99 -6.96
CA GLY A 77 8.93 -2.72 -7.97
C GLY A 77 10.45 -2.67 -7.77
N MET A 78 10.89 -2.55 -6.51
CA MET A 78 12.30 -2.43 -6.15
C MET A 78 13.01 -3.80 -6.10
N TYR A 79 12.25 -4.86 -5.82
CA TYR A 79 12.77 -6.22 -5.84
C TYR A 79 12.71 -6.80 -7.27
N PRO A 80 13.56 -7.77 -7.61
CA PRO A 80 13.42 -8.50 -8.86
C PRO A 80 12.04 -9.16 -8.93
N PRO A 81 11.42 -9.20 -10.12
CA PRO A 81 10.18 -9.93 -10.29
C PRO A 81 10.42 -11.42 -10.04
N LYS A 82 9.41 -12.13 -9.54
CA LYS A 82 9.52 -13.58 -9.26
C LYS A 82 9.62 -14.43 -10.51
N ASP A 83 9.03 -13.94 -11.59
CA ASP A 83 9.01 -14.57 -12.90
C ASP A 83 9.08 -13.44 -13.96
N PRO A 84 9.75 -13.65 -15.11
CA PRO A 84 9.83 -12.67 -16.19
C PRO A 84 8.48 -12.12 -16.64
N VAL A 85 7.40 -12.90 -16.55
CA VAL A 85 6.03 -12.45 -16.89
C VAL A 85 5.56 -11.29 -16.01
N PHE A 86 6.08 -11.17 -14.78
CA PHE A 86 5.74 -10.08 -13.85
C PHE A 86 6.71 -8.88 -13.94
N ARG A 87 7.51 -8.79 -15.00
CA ARG A 87 8.42 -7.66 -15.21
C ARG A 87 7.62 -6.39 -15.47
N ILE A 88 7.81 -5.39 -14.59
CA ILE A 88 7.17 -4.09 -14.75
C ILE A 88 8.02 -3.15 -15.59
N VAL A 89 7.33 -2.28 -16.31
CA VAL A 89 7.89 -1.11 -16.99
C VAL A 89 7.11 0.13 -16.57
N TYR A 90 7.79 1.25 -16.45
CA TYR A 90 7.17 2.55 -16.18
C TYR A 90 7.03 3.34 -17.48
N PHE A 91 5.84 3.87 -17.72
CA PHE A 91 5.57 4.78 -18.84
C PHE A 91 4.59 5.85 -18.37
N ASN A 92 4.93 7.12 -18.54
CA ASN A 92 4.13 8.26 -18.06
C ASN A 92 3.70 8.15 -16.59
N GLY A 93 4.60 7.67 -15.73
CA GLY A 93 4.36 7.52 -14.29
C GLY A 93 3.49 6.31 -13.89
N ALA A 94 2.85 5.64 -14.85
CA ALA A 94 2.07 4.42 -14.63
C ALA A 94 2.93 3.16 -14.81
N ARG A 95 2.47 2.05 -14.22
CA ARG A 95 3.10 0.73 -14.31
C ARG A 95 2.39 -0.12 -15.37
N TYR A 96 3.18 -0.76 -16.22
CA TYR A 96 2.70 -1.67 -17.25
C TYR A 96 3.36 -3.03 -17.09
N LEU A 97 2.66 -4.06 -17.55
CA LEU A 97 3.07 -5.46 -17.55
C LEU A 97 2.93 -6.05 -18.95
N HIS A 98 3.68 -7.12 -19.19
CA HIS A 98 3.54 -7.93 -20.39
C HIS A 98 2.16 -8.60 -20.43
N PRO A 99 1.49 -8.71 -21.60
CA PRO A 99 0.16 -9.31 -21.73
C PRO A 99 0.07 -10.75 -21.25
N ASP A 100 1.17 -11.52 -21.33
CA ASP A 100 1.25 -12.90 -20.81
C ASP A 100 0.93 -13.03 -19.32
N VAL A 101 0.93 -11.92 -18.58
CA VAL A 101 0.49 -11.92 -17.18
C VAL A 101 -0.96 -12.36 -17.02
N LEU A 102 -1.79 -12.15 -18.04
CA LEU A 102 -3.20 -12.56 -18.03
C LEU A 102 -3.40 -14.05 -18.33
N THR A 103 -2.37 -14.73 -18.87
CA THR A 103 -2.43 -16.16 -19.19
C THR A 103 -1.49 -16.94 -18.27
N ALA A 104 -0.19 -16.92 -18.56
CA ALA A 104 0.85 -17.59 -17.78
C ALA A 104 0.90 -17.06 -16.34
N GLY A 105 0.76 -15.75 -16.15
CA GLY A 105 0.78 -15.14 -14.83
C GLY A 105 -0.38 -15.59 -13.94
N ILE A 106 -1.58 -15.75 -14.50
CA ILE A 106 -2.76 -16.25 -13.76
C ILE A 106 -2.57 -17.72 -13.40
N SER A 107 -2.06 -18.54 -14.33
CA SER A 107 -1.78 -19.96 -14.08
C SER A 107 -0.76 -20.14 -12.94
N LEU A 108 0.34 -19.37 -12.96
CA LEU A 108 1.34 -19.39 -11.89
C LEU A 108 0.75 -18.97 -10.54
N MET A 109 -0.16 -18.00 -10.54
CA MET A 109 -0.75 -17.45 -9.33
C MET A 109 -1.88 -18.31 -8.76
N ALA A 110 -2.49 -19.16 -9.57
CA ALA A 110 -3.44 -20.17 -9.12
C ALA A 110 -2.76 -21.18 -8.18
N ASP A 111 -1.48 -21.49 -8.39
CA ASP A 111 -0.72 -22.36 -7.50
C ASP A 111 -0.60 -21.73 -6.09
N PRO A 112 -1.04 -22.42 -5.02
CA PRO A 112 -1.04 -21.85 -3.66
C PRO A 112 0.36 -21.74 -3.04
N ASN A 113 1.37 -22.42 -3.58
CA ASN A 113 2.76 -22.35 -3.14
C ASN A 113 3.57 -21.28 -3.88
N TYR A 114 3.09 -20.80 -5.02
CA TYR A 114 3.76 -19.75 -5.77
C TYR A 114 3.99 -18.50 -4.94
N GLY A 115 5.28 -18.20 -4.73
CA GLY A 115 5.74 -17.04 -4.03
C GLY A 115 5.62 -17.07 -2.50
N LYS A 116 5.33 -18.22 -1.88
CA LYS A 116 5.52 -18.40 -0.43
C LYS A 116 7.00 -18.33 -0.10
N VAL A 117 7.39 -17.34 0.71
CA VAL A 117 8.71 -17.31 1.32
C VAL A 117 8.62 -18.07 2.64
N PRO A 118 9.47 -19.09 2.90
CA PRO A 118 9.46 -19.78 4.18
C PRO A 118 9.76 -18.75 5.27
N ARG A 119 8.75 -18.46 6.09
CA ARG A 119 8.95 -17.59 7.27
C ARG A 119 9.78 -18.39 8.26
N LYS A 120 11.06 -18.05 8.40
CA LYS A 120 11.85 -18.48 9.56
C LYS A 120 11.09 -18.03 10.81
N LYS A 121 10.58 -18.98 11.60
CA LYS A 121 10.01 -18.67 12.91
C LYS A 121 11.15 -18.05 13.71
N LYS A 122 11.09 -16.74 13.96
CA LYS A 122 11.98 -16.14 14.96
C LYS A 122 11.64 -16.84 16.28
N ALA A 123 12.65 -17.41 16.94
CA ALA A 123 12.48 -17.93 18.29
C ALA A 123 11.81 -16.83 19.11
N LYS A 124 10.67 -17.13 19.72
CA LYS A 124 10.15 -16.26 20.78
C LYS A 124 11.24 -16.26 21.83
N THR A 125 11.98 -15.16 21.96
CA THR A 125 12.65 -14.88 23.23
C THR A 125 11.53 -14.84 24.24
N ASP A 126 11.49 -15.84 25.11
CA ASP A 126 10.64 -15.92 26.28
C ASP A 126 10.84 -14.62 27.07
N LYS A 127 9.96 -13.65 26.83
CA LYS A 127 9.87 -12.48 27.69
C LYS A 127 9.16 -12.97 28.93
N ALA A 128 9.99 -13.45 29.86
CA ALA A 128 9.62 -13.88 31.19
C ALA A 128 8.56 -12.94 31.78
N ALA A 129 7.60 -13.56 32.44
CA ALA A 129 6.46 -12.94 33.05
C ALA A 129 6.83 -11.73 33.93
N SER A 130 6.68 -10.51 33.41
CA SER A 130 6.46 -9.34 34.24
C SER A 130 4.95 -9.10 34.30
N LYS A 131 4.30 -9.74 35.29
CA LYS A 131 2.97 -9.36 35.77
C LYS A 131 3.00 -7.87 36.15
N THR A 132 2.30 -7.03 35.40
CA THR A 132 1.67 -5.84 35.99
C THR A 132 0.36 -5.56 35.28
N SER A 133 -0.70 -5.94 35.97
CA SER A 133 -2.10 -5.73 35.67
C SER A 133 -2.37 -4.23 35.47
N LYS A 134 -2.55 -3.76 34.22
CA LYS A 134 -3.31 -2.53 33.97
C LYS A 134 -4.71 -2.91 33.52
N LYS A 135 -5.58 -2.91 34.52
CA LYS A 135 -7.05 -2.96 34.46
C LYS A 135 -7.54 -2.14 33.26
N LYS A 136 -8.16 -2.81 32.28
CA LYS A 136 -8.97 -2.16 31.23
C LYS A 136 -10.08 -1.38 31.93
N ALA A 137 -9.96 -0.05 31.96
CA ALA A 137 -11.11 0.81 32.19
C ALA A 137 -12.05 0.64 30.99
N ALA A 138 -13.32 0.38 31.26
CA ALA A 138 -14.38 0.19 30.29
C ALA A 138 -14.51 1.41 29.35
N PRO A 139 -14.81 1.23 28.06
CA PRO A 139 -15.26 2.34 27.23
C PRO A 139 -16.62 2.79 27.76
N GLN A 140 -16.65 3.93 28.46
CA GLN A 140 -17.88 4.62 28.80
C GLN A 140 -18.61 4.99 27.50
N ALA A 141 -19.84 4.52 27.40
CA ALA A 141 -20.82 4.89 26.39
C ALA A 141 -20.97 6.41 26.36
N LYS A 142 -20.50 7.05 25.29
CA LYS A 142 -20.96 8.40 24.96
C LYS A 142 -22.37 8.29 24.42
N LYS A 143 -23.33 8.64 25.28
CA LYS A 143 -24.75 8.83 24.97
C LYS A 143 -24.87 9.68 23.71
N ALA A 144 -25.59 9.15 22.73
CA ALA A 144 -26.15 9.92 21.63
C ALA A 144 -27.20 10.87 22.21
N THR A 145 -26.89 12.17 22.26
CA THR A 145 -27.90 13.20 22.47
C THR A 145 -28.62 13.38 21.15
N VAL A 146 -29.81 12.79 21.08
CA VAL A 146 -30.82 13.05 20.06
C VAL A 146 -31.26 14.50 20.21
N LYS A 147 -30.87 15.37 19.28
CA LYS A 147 -31.50 16.68 19.12
C LYS A 147 -32.57 16.53 18.05
N SER A 148 -33.78 16.30 18.51
CA SER A 148 -35.02 16.36 17.75
C SER A 148 -35.15 17.75 17.12
N VAL A 149 -34.92 17.84 15.80
CA VAL A 149 -35.43 18.95 14.99
C VAL A 149 -36.61 18.37 14.22
N GLY A 150 -37.79 18.81 14.62
CA GLY A 150 -39.07 18.30 14.17
C GLY A 150 -39.24 18.35 12.66
N ARG A 151 -39.70 17.22 12.10
CA ARG A 151 -40.44 17.20 10.86
C ARG A 151 -41.91 17.36 11.21
N PRO A 152 -42.56 18.50 10.90
CA PRO A 152 -44.00 18.53 10.81
C PRO A 152 -44.44 17.75 9.56
N SER A 153 -45.05 16.60 9.75
CA SER A 153 -46.15 16.15 8.86
C SER A 153 -47.37 16.98 9.24
N PRO A 154 -48.15 17.55 8.31
CA PRO A 154 -49.24 16.77 7.72
C PRO A 154 -49.73 17.26 6.32
N LEU A 155 -50.84 16.62 5.89
CA LEU A 155 -51.82 16.94 4.83
C LEU A 155 -51.67 16.08 3.56
N GLN A 156 -52.43 14.99 3.46
CA GLN A 156 -53.84 14.91 3.02
C GLN A 156 -54.07 15.40 1.58
N GLY A 157 -54.47 14.46 0.73
CA GLY A 157 -55.46 14.66 -0.33
C GLY A 157 -54.96 15.26 -1.64
N GLN A 158 -55.01 14.47 -2.72
CA GLN A 158 -56.22 14.39 -3.53
C GLN A 158 -56.08 13.32 -4.61
N LYS A 159 -57.12 12.48 -4.69
CA LYS A 159 -57.46 11.74 -5.90
C LYS A 159 -58.04 12.75 -6.89
N GLY A 160 -57.56 12.70 -8.13
CA GLY A 160 -58.19 13.25 -9.32
C GLY A 160 -57.90 12.27 -10.44
#